data_AF-A0A8D8UV31-F1
#
_entry.id   AF-A0A8D8UV31-F1
#
_cell.length_a   1.000
_cell.length_b   1.000
_cell.length_c   1.000
_cell.angle_alpha   90.00
_cell.angle_beta   90.00
_cell.angle_gamma   90.00
#
_symmetry.space_group_name_H-M   'P 1'
#
loop_
_entity.id
_entity.type
_entity.pdbx_description
1 polymer ?
#
loop_
_entity_poly.entity_id
_entity_poly.type
_entity_poly.pdbx_seq_one_letter_code
_entity_poly.pdbx_strand_id
1 'polypeptide(L)'
;MSKVFKSHDLSLETKIRLLRCYVYSVLLYGVETWTMKDETEKKLEAFELWLYRRILKISWTQKITNTEVLRRMNTKPELLKIVKCRKLQYLGHIMRNSDRYYLLQQILQGKINSKRGPGRRRISWLANLRNWFNMSSAGLFRAATNKVIIAMMIANIRNG
;
A
#
# COMPACT_ATOMS: atom_id res chain seq x y z
N MET A 1 -21.85 -3.93 11.09
CA MET A 1 -20.89 -4.81 10.37
C MET A 1 -20.52 -6.13 11.07
N SER A 2 -20.52 -6.22 12.40
CA SER A 2 -20.11 -7.48 13.09
C SER A 2 -20.98 -8.69 12.73
N LYS A 3 -22.30 -8.51 12.61
CA LYS A 3 -23.25 -9.56 12.22
C LYS A 3 -22.93 -10.15 10.83
N VAL A 4 -22.55 -9.31 9.88
CA VAL A 4 -22.23 -9.71 8.49
C VAL A 4 -20.94 -10.53 8.44
N PHE A 5 -19.84 -10.04 9.00
CA PHE A 5 -18.57 -10.78 8.96
C PHE A 5 -18.57 -12.07 9.82
N LYS A 6 -19.42 -12.12 10.86
CA LYS A 6 -19.55 -13.30 11.74
C LYS A 6 -20.69 -14.27 11.34
N SER A 7 -21.57 -13.94 10.40
CA SER A 7 -22.66 -14.85 9.98
C SER A 7 -22.11 -16.17 9.40
N HIS A 8 -22.84 -17.28 9.59
CA HIS A 8 -22.51 -18.56 8.98
C HIS A 8 -23.07 -18.71 7.56
N ASP A 9 -24.09 -17.92 7.23
CA ASP A 9 -24.86 -18.00 5.98
C ASP A 9 -24.10 -17.40 4.79
N LEU A 10 -23.09 -16.58 5.06
CA LEU A 10 -22.27 -15.94 4.04
C LEU A 10 -20.98 -16.73 3.78
N SER A 11 -20.74 -17.03 2.50
CA SER A 11 -19.48 -17.61 2.05
C SER A 11 -18.29 -16.70 2.39
N LEU A 12 -17.12 -17.31 2.57
CA LEU A 12 -15.88 -16.58 2.83
C LEU A 12 -15.58 -15.57 1.73
N GLU A 13 -15.80 -15.95 0.47
CA GLU A 13 -15.60 -15.08 -0.68
C GLU A 13 -16.49 -13.83 -0.61
N THR A 14 -17.77 -13.99 -0.27
CA THR A 14 -18.70 -12.86 -0.13
C THR A 14 -18.24 -11.90 0.96
N LYS A 15 -17.74 -12.43 2.09
CA LYS A 15 -17.19 -11.60 3.17
C LYS A 15 -15.94 -10.84 2.74
N ILE A 16 -15.06 -11.44 1.96
CA ILE A 16 -13.87 -10.77 1.40
C ILE A 16 -14.30 -9.66 0.44
N ARG A 17 -15.28 -9.90 -0.43
CA ARG A 17 -15.82 -8.87 -1.33
C ARG A 17 -16.39 -7.68 -0.56
N LEU A 18 -17.15 -7.95 0.52
CA LEU A 18 -17.67 -6.90 1.40
C LEU A 18 -16.57 -6.14 2.14
N LEU A 19 -15.53 -6.84 2.60
CA LEU A 19 -14.36 -6.22 3.24
C LEU A 19 -13.68 -5.23 2.29
N ARG A 20 -13.45 -5.65 1.03
CA ARG A 20 -12.85 -4.81 -0.01
C ARG A 20 -13.73 -3.60 -0.34
N CYS A 21 -15.04 -3.80 -0.44
CA CYS A 21 -16.00 -2.77 -0.82
C CYS A 21 -16.18 -1.69 0.25
N TYR A 22 -16.25 -2.05 1.53
CA TYR A 22 -16.60 -1.10 2.60
C TYR A 22 -15.43 -0.71 3.50
N VAL A 23 -14.53 -1.63 3.82
CA VAL A 23 -13.44 -1.35 4.77
C VAL A 23 -12.21 -0.87 4.00
N TYR A 24 -11.83 -1.56 2.93
CA TYR A 24 -10.63 -1.18 2.18
C TYR A 24 -10.85 0.09 1.37
N SER A 25 -12.06 0.35 0.87
CA SER A 25 -12.38 1.60 0.18
C SER A 25 -12.09 2.82 1.06
N VAL A 26 -12.56 2.79 2.31
CA VAL A 26 -12.35 3.86 3.29
C VAL A 26 -10.88 3.93 3.71
N LEU A 27 -10.25 2.79 4.03
CA LEU A 27 -8.86 2.75 4.46
C LEU A 27 -7.89 3.25 3.38
N LEU A 28 -8.12 2.89 2.13
CA LEU A 28 -7.24 3.21 1.02
C LEU A 28 -7.51 4.59 0.42
N TYR A 29 -8.50 5.33 0.93
CA TYR A 29 -8.80 6.66 0.45
C TYR A 29 -7.61 7.61 0.69
N GLY A 30 -7.05 8.13 -0.40
CA GLY A 30 -5.90 9.06 -0.36
C GLY A 30 -4.57 8.45 0.07
N VAL A 31 -4.48 7.11 0.19
CA VAL A 31 -3.27 6.42 0.68
C VAL A 31 -2.05 6.65 -0.23
N GLU A 32 -2.28 6.96 -1.50
CA GLU A 32 -1.25 7.35 -2.45
C GLU A 32 -0.47 8.59 -2.03
N THR A 33 -1.04 9.45 -1.19
CA THR A 33 -0.38 10.68 -0.71
C THR A 33 0.38 10.46 0.61
N TRP A 34 0.15 9.36 1.31
CA TRP A 34 0.70 9.13 2.63
C TRP A 34 2.20 8.83 2.59
N THR A 35 2.93 9.28 3.60
CA THR A 35 4.31 8.83 3.81
C THR A 35 4.28 7.62 4.74
N MET A 36 4.65 6.45 4.20
CA MET A 36 4.63 5.19 4.93
C MET A 36 5.88 5.08 5.81
N LYS A 37 5.68 5.00 7.12
CA LYS A 37 6.75 4.58 8.06
C LYS A 37 6.67 3.07 8.24
N ASP A 38 7.78 2.45 8.61
CA ASP A 38 7.82 1.01 8.92
C ASP A 38 6.76 0.61 9.97
N GLU A 39 6.53 1.46 10.97
CA GLU A 39 5.47 1.27 11.96
C GLU A 39 4.06 1.27 11.34
N THR A 40 3.83 2.12 10.33
CA THR A 40 2.54 2.21 9.63
C THR A 40 2.33 1.01 8.73
N GLU A 41 3.38 0.54 8.05
CA GLU A 41 3.34 -0.71 7.27
C GLU A 41 3.00 -1.91 8.17
N LYS A 42 3.69 -2.04 9.31
CA LYS A 42 3.40 -3.10 10.31
C LYS A 42 1.98 -3.02 10.87
N LYS A 43 1.48 -1.81 11.15
CA LYS A 43 0.10 -1.60 11.60
C LYS A 43 -0.91 -2.01 10.52
N LEU A 44 -0.62 -1.74 9.25
CA LEU A 44 -1.48 -2.12 8.13
C LEU A 44 -1.56 -3.65 7.98
N GLU A 45 -0.43 -4.35 8.07
CA GLU A 45 -0.37 -5.81 8.05
C GLU A 45 -1.10 -6.43 9.25
N ALA A 46 -0.89 -5.89 10.45
CA ALA A 46 -1.58 -6.34 11.66
C ALA A 46 -3.10 -6.10 11.57
N PHE A 47 -3.51 -4.97 11.01
CA PHE A 47 -4.92 -4.64 10.78
C PHE A 47 -5.58 -5.64 9.81
N GLU A 48 -4.91 -5.97 8.71
CA GLU A 48 -5.38 -6.97 7.75
C GLU A 48 -5.61 -8.33 8.41
N LEU A 49 -4.61 -8.79 9.16
CA LEU A 49 -4.68 -10.05 9.90
C LEU A 49 -5.75 -10.05 10.99
N TRP A 50 -5.98 -8.91 11.63
CA TRP A 50 -7.05 -8.75 12.62
C TRP A 50 -8.44 -8.88 11.98
N LEU A 51 -8.64 -8.29 10.78
CA LEU A 51 -9.88 -8.45 10.02
C LEU A 51 -10.12 -9.91 9.62
N TYR A 52 -9.09 -10.60 9.15
CA TYR A 52 -9.17 -12.03 8.80
C TYR A 52 -9.51 -12.91 10.00
N ARG A 53 -8.88 -12.69 11.15
CA ARG A 53 -9.26 -13.38 12.40
C ARG A 53 -10.72 -13.14 12.76
N ARG A 54 -11.23 -11.92 12.55
CA ARG A 54 -12.62 -11.57 12.84
C ARG A 54 -13.60 -12.27 11.90
N ILE A 55 -13.27 -12.41 10.62
CA ILE A 55 -14.05 -13.16 9.62
C ILE A 55 -14.08 -14.66 9.95
N LEU A 56 -12.93 -15.22 10.33
CA LEU A 56 -12.78 -16.63 10.72
C LEU A 56 -13.26 -16.93 12.15
N LYS A 57 -13.66 -15.90 12.91
CA LYS A 57 -14.11 -16.01 14.31
C LYS A 57 -13.07 -16.65 15.23
N ILE A 58 -11.78 -16.40 14.96
CA ILE A 58 -10.68 -16.92 15.77
C ILE A 58 -10.59 -16.09 17.07
N SER A 59 -10.71 -16.77 18.20
CA SER A 59 -10.46 -16.20 19.52
C SER A 59 -8.95 -16.07 19.77
N TRP A 60 -8.57 -15.06 20.55
CA TRP A 60 -7.19 -14.87 20.99
C TRP A 60 -6.68 -16.07 21.82
N THR A 61 -7.58 -16.75 22.55
CA THR A 61 -7.25 -17.93 23.38
C THR A 61 -6.75 -19.13 22.56
N GLN A 62 -7.12 -19.20 21.27
CA GLN A 62 -6.71 -20.30 20.39
C GLN A 62 -5.25 -20.20 19.94
N LYS A 63 -4.56 -19.07 20.19
CA LYS A 63 -3.14 -18.83 19.87
C LYS A 63 -2.74 -19.23 18.44
N ILE A 64 -3.65 -19.07 17.47
CA ILE A 64 -3.42 -19.44 16.07
C ILE A 64 -2.41 -18.49 15.42
N THR A 65 -1.40 -19.07 14.77
CA THR A 65 -0.33 -18.35 14.08
C THR A 65 -0.85 -17.56 12.88
N ASN A 66 -0.16 -16.49 12.49
CA ASN A 66 -0.55 -15.68 11.32
C ASN A 66 -0.55 -16.49 10.02
N THR A 67 0.38 -17.43 9.87
CA THR A 67 0.48 -18.32 8.71
C THR A 67 -0.75 -19.21 8.59
N GLU A 68 -1.23 -19.76 9.71
CA GLU A 68 -2.44 -20.58 9.75
C GLU A 68 -3.71 -19.77 9.46
N VAL A 69 -3.78 -18.51 9.94
CA VAL A 69 -4.89 -17.59 9.59
C VAL A 69 -4.96 -17.38 8.07
N LEU A 70 -3.83 -17.11 7.43
CA LEU A 70 -3.77 -16.90 5.98
C LEU A 70 -4.11 -18.18 5.20
N ARG A 71 -3.65 -19.34 5.68
CA ARG A 71 -4.01 -20.65 5.10
C ARG A 71 -5.52 -20.87 5.13
N ARG A 72 -6.17 -20.61 6.26
CA ARG A 72 -7.64 -20.74 6.41
C ARG A 72 -8.42 -19.72 5.59
N MET A 73 -7.90 -18.51 5.44
CA MET A 73 -8.50 -17.51 4.56
C MET A 73 -8.37 -17.85 3.07
N ASN A 74 -7.46 -18.77 2.71
CA ASN A 74 -7.07 -19.06 1.33
C ASN A 74 -6.71 -17.79 0.54
N THR A 75 -6.05 -16.82 1.20
CA THR A 75 -5.67 -15.54 0.58
C THR A 75 -4.29 -15.11 1.06
N LYS A 76 -3.63 -14.28 0.24
CA LYS A 76 -2.39 -13.59 0.61
C LYS A 76 -2.73 -12.17 1.11
N PRO A 77 -1.89 -11.57 1.98
CA PRO A 77 -2.00 -10.15 2.32
C PRO A 77 -1.96 -9.28 1.07
N GLU A 78 -2.92 -8.37 0.95
CA GLU A 78 -3.10 -7.53 -0.24
C GLU A 78 -2.96 -6.03 0.04
N LEU A 79 -3.16 -5.57 1.28
CA LEU A 79 -3.23 -4.13 1.56
C LEU A 79 -1.92 -3.39 1.24
N LEU A 80 -0.77 -3.90 1.71
CA LEU A 80 0.50 -3.25 1.43
C LEU A 80 0.83 -3.23 -0.07
N LYS A 81 0.48 -4.30 -0.79
CA LYS A 81 0.65 -4.39 -2.25
C LYS A 81 -0.19 -3.34 -2.96
N ILE A 82 -1.45 -3.17 -2.55
CA ILE A 82 -2.34 -2.15 -3.10
C ILE A 82 -1.78 -0.75 -2.84
N VAL A 83 -1.28 -0.47 -1.64
CA VAL A 83 -0.65 0.82 -1.30
C VAL A 83 0.56 1.11 -2.20
N LYS A 84 1.46 0.13 -2.36
CA LYS A 84 2.63 0.25 -3.26
C LYS A 84 2.20 0.54 -4.70
N CYS A 85 1.17 -0.16 -5.18
CA CYS A 85 0.62 0.05 -6.53
C CYS A 85 0.03 1.45 -6.69
N ARG A 86 -0.83 1.91 -5.77
CA ARG A 86 -1.47 3.23 -5.85
C ARG A 86 -0.45 4.36 -5.81
N LYS A 87 0.55 4.28 -4.93
CA LYS A 87 1.64 5.28 -4.87
C LYS A 87 2.46 5.32 -6.15
N LEU A 88 2.77 4.15 -6.73
CA LEU A 88 3.51 4.09 -7.99
C LEU A 88 2.69 4.60 -9.18
N GLN A 89 1.40 4.26 -9.25
CA GLN A 89 0.47 4.80 -10.23
C GLN A 89 0.36 6.32 -10.12
N TYR A 90 0.25 6.84 -8.90
CA TYR A 90 0.20 8.28 -8.64
C TYR A 90 1.49 8.98 -9.06
N LEU A 91 2.67 8.40 -8.78
CA LEU A 91 3.93 8.93 -9.32
C LEU A 91 3.88 9.02 -10.85
N GLY A 92 3.47 7.94 -11.53
CA GLY A 92 3.33 7.92 -12.98
C GLY A 92 2.33 8.96 -13.50
N HIS A 93 1.23 9.20 -12.78
CA HIS A 93 0.26 10.22 -13.13
C HIS A 93 0.85 11.63 -13.04
N ILE A 94 1.54 11.94 -11.94
CA ILE A 94 2.23 13.23 -11.74
C ILE A 94 3.27 13.44 -12.84
N MET A 95 4.11 12.44 -13.14
CA MET A 95 5.22 12.60 -14.09
C MET A 95 4.78 12.70 -15.56
N ARG A 96 3.60 12.20 -15.93
CA ARG A 96 3.10 12.20 -17.31
C ARG A 96 2.18 13.36 -17.66
N ASN A 97 1.58 14.03 -16.67
CA ASN A 97 0.70 15.17 -16.90
C ASN A 97 1.30 16.43 -16.29
N SER A 98 2.26 17.01 -17.03
CA SER A 98 3.00 18.19 -16.60
C SER A 98 2.12 19.43 -16.50
N ASP A 99 1.14 19.60 -17.38
CA ASP A 99 0.26 20.78 -17.38
C ASP A 99 -0.54 20.90 -16.08
N ARG A 100 -1.07 19.77 -15.59
CA ARG A 100 -1.84 19.73 -14.34
C ARG A 100 -0.97 19.66 -13.09
N TYR A 101 0.18 18.99 -13.16
CA TYR A 101 0.98 18.66 -11.98
C TYR A 101 2.38 19.29 -11.95
N TYR A 102 2.60 20.35 -12.72
CA TYR A 102 3.89 21.06 -12.80
C TYR A 102 4.50 21.34 -11.43
N LEU A 103 3.73 21.92 -10.50
CA LEU A 103 4.21 22.25 -9.16
C LEU A 103 4.65 20.99 -8.38
N LEU A 104 3.89 19.89 -8.46
CA LEU A 104 4.26 18.64 -7.80
C LEU A 104 5.52 18.03 -8.41
N GLN A 105 5.72 18.14 -9.73
CA GLN A 105 6.95 17.72 -10.38
C GLN A 105 8.14 18.54 -9.87
N GLN A 106 8.00 19.87 -9.77
CA GLN A 106 9.03 20.74 -9.21
C GLN A 106 9.34 20.41 -7.75
N ILE A 107 8.33 20.10 -6.93
CA ILE A 107 8.55 19.68 -5.54
C ILE A 107 9.27 18.32 -5.46
N LEU A 108 8.91 17.36 -6.31
CA LEU A 108 9.49 16.02 -6.29
C LEU A 108 10.92 15.96 -6.85
N GLN A 109 11.20 16.75 -7.90
CA GLN A 109 12.49 16.75 -8.60
C GLN A 109 13.42 17.85 -8.09
N GLY A 110 12.86 18.91 -7.50
CA GLY A 110 13.59 20.09 -7.06
C GLY A 110 14.62 19.78 -5.98
N LYS A 111 15.79 20.40 -6.12
CA LYS A 111 16.85 20.37 -5.12
C LYS A 111 16.99 21.78 -4.54
N ILE A 112 16.73 21.91 -3.24
CA ILE A 112 16.96 23.18 -2.54
C ILE A 112 18.45 23.26 -2.19
N ASN A 113 19.09 24.37 -2.58
CA ASN A 113 20.51 24.65 -2.33
C ASN A 113 20.74 25.11 -0.88
N SER A 114 20.31 24.29 0.08
CA SER A 114 20.48 24.52 1.52
C SER A 114 21.21 23.35 2.16
N LYS A 115 22.11 23.64 3.12
CA LYS A 115 22.66 22.59 3.99
C LYS A 115 21.53 22.01 4.84
N ARG A 116 21.41 20.69 4.87
CA ARG A 116 20.47 20.01 5.76
C ARG A 116 21.08 19.96 7.16
N GLY A 117 20.26 20.20 8.19
CA GLY A 117 20.70 20.12 9.58
C GLY A 117 21.20 18.72 9.97
N PRO A 118 21.97 18.62 11.08
CA PRO A 118 22.47 17.36 11.60
C PRO A 118 21.34 16.44 12.10
N GLY A 119 21.57 15.12 12.09
CA GLY A 119 20.66 14.10 12.64
C GLY A 119 19.89 13.25 11.61
N ARG A 120 19.08 12.30 12.12
CA ARG A 120 18.29 11.37 11.28
C ARG A 120 17.17 12.12 10.58
N ARG A 121 17.13 11.99 9.26
CA ARG A 121 16.09 12.60 8.42
C ARG A 121 14.75 11.88 8.62
N ARG A 122 13.66 12.65 8.63
CA ARG A 122 12.31 12.08 8.48
C ARG A 122 12.22 11.35 7.14
N ILE A 123 11.57 10.19 7.14
CA ILE A 123 11.29 9.46 5.90
C ILE A 123 10.40 10.34 5.01
N SER A 124 10.71 10.39 3.71
CA SER A 124 9.93 11.15 2.74
C SER A 124 9.07 10.22 1.89
N TRP A 125 8.01 10.76 1.30
CA TRP A 125 7.14 10.03 0.37
C TRP A 125 7.94 9.32 -0.74
N LEU A 126 8.93 10.02 -1.33
CA LEU A 126 9.79 9.47 -2.38
C LEU A 126 10.78 8.43 -1.83
N ALA A 127 11.17 8.53 -0.56
CA ALA A 127 12.02 7.52 0.07
C ALA A 127 11.32 6.15 0.14
N ASN A 128 10.00 6.11 0.32
CA ASN A 128 9.26 4.85 0.27
C ASN A 128 9.44 4.15 -1.08
N LEU A 129 9.22 4.87 -2.18
CA LEU A 129 9.35 4.30 -3.53
C LEU A 129 10.79 3.85 -3.82
N ARG A 130 11.79 4.65 -3.43
CA ARG A 130 13.20 4.27 -3.60
C ARG A 130 13.53 2.98 -2.86
N ASN A 131 13.08 2.86 -1.61
CA ASN A 131 13.35 1.69 -0.79
C ASN A 131 12.59 0.45 -1.28
N TRP A 132 11.31 0.59 -1.66
CA TRP A 132 10.50 -0.54 -2.11
C TRP A 132 10.92 -1.10 -3.47
N PHE A 133 11.40 -0.25 -4.38
CA PHE A 133 11.80 -0.65 -5.73
C PHE A 133 13.33 -0.75 -5.90
N ASN A 134 14.10 -0.42 -4.86
CA ASN A 134 15.56 -0.37 -4.90
C ASN A 134 16.09 0.47 -6.08
N MET A 135 15.54 1.68 -6.26
CA MET A 135 15.87 2.58 -7.36
C MET A 135 16.28 3.97 -6.87
N SER A 136 17.12 4.65 -7.63
CA SER A 136 17.40 6.08 -7.41
C SER A 136 16.19 6.94 -7.79
N SER A 137 16.10 8.17 -7.26
CA SER A 137 15.03 9.12 -7.65
C SER A 137 14.99 9.33 -9.16
N ALA A 138 16.15 9.53 -9.80
CA ALA A 138 16.24 9.71 -11.24
C ALA A 138 15.79 8.46 -12.03
N GLY A 139 16.15 7.26 -11.53
CA GLY A 139 15.66 6.00 -12.10
C GLY A 139 14.13 5.89 -12.02
N LEU A 140 13.55 6.22 -10.86
CA LEU A 140 12.10 6.22 -10.68
C LEU A 140 11.38 7.22 -11.58
N PHE A 141 11.91 8.43 -11.75
CA PHE A 141 11.28 9.44 -12.61
C PHE A 141 11.31 9.03 -14.08
N ARG A 142 12.45 8.48 -14.57
CA ARG A 142 12.54 7.92 -15.93
C ARG A 142 11.61 6.73 -16.14
N ALA A 143 11.46 5.86 -15.14
CA ALA A 143 10.51 4.77 -15.20
C ALA A 143 9.05 5.29 -15.22
N ALA A 144 8.76 6.33 -14.44
CA ALA A 144 7.42 6.88 -14.27
C ALA A 144 6.86 7.58 -15.51
N THR A 145 7.71 8.15 -16.37
CA THR A 145 7.27 8.73 -17.64
C THR A 145 6.83 7.66 -18.64
N ASN A 146 7.37 6.44 -18.56
CA ASN A 146 7.01 5.33 -19.43
C ASN A 146 5.84 4.50 -18.86
N LYS A 147 4.70 4.50 -19.56
CA LYS A 147 3.49 3.77 -19.15
C LYS A 147 3.71 2.24 -19.11
N VAL A 148 4.54 1.69 -19.99
CA VAL A 148 4.86 0.25 -20.05
C VAL A 148 5.68 -0.15 -18.84
N ILE A 149 6.72 0.62 -18.50
CA ILE A 149 7.57 0.33 -17.34
C ILE A 149 6.74 0.36 -16.05
N ILE A 150 5.91 1.39 -15.85
CA ILE A 150 5.02 1.46 -14.68
C ILE A 150 4.05 0.28 -14.63
N ALA A 151 3.45 -0.10 -15.76
CA ALA A 151 2.56 -1.26 -15.81
C ALA A 151 3.29 -2.56 -15.42
N MET A 152 4.52 -2.75 -15.91
CA MET A 152 5.35 -3.91 -15.57
C MET A 152 5.74 -3.94 -14.09
N MET A 153 6.13 -2.80 -13.53
CA MET A 153 6.41 -2.69 -12.09
C MET A 153 5.17 -2.99 -11.24
N ILE A 154 3.98 -2.53 -11.64
CA ILE A 154 2.72 -2.84 -10.96
C ILE A 154 2.39 -4.33 -11.06
N ALA A 155 2.60 -4.94 -12.22
CA ALA A 155 2.41 -6.38 -12.42
C ALA A 155 3.33 -7.18 -11.48
N ASN A 156 4.60 -6.77 -11.35
CA ASN A 156 5.55 -7.41 -10.43
C ASN A 156 5.08 -7.33 -8.96
N ILE A 157 4.52 -6.20 -8.52
CA ILE A 157 3.96 -6.07 -7.16
C ILE A 157 2.76 -7.00 -6.95
N ARG A 158 1.92 -7.18 -7.97
CA ARG A 158 0.74 -8.04 -7.88
C ARG A 158 1.11 -9.53 -7.86
N ASN A 159 2.15 -9.91 -8.62
CA ASN A 159 2.55 -11.29 -8.82
C ASN A 159 3.50 -11.82 -7.74
N GLY A 160 4.33 -10.97 -7.11
CA GLY A 160 5.16 -11.33 -5.96
C GLY A 160 4.39 -11.18 -4.66
#